data_AF-A0A941WZR4-F1
#
_entry.id   AF-A0A941WZR4-F1
#
_cell.length_a   1.000
_cell.length_b   1.000
_cell.length_c   1.000
_cell.angle_alpha   90.00
_cell.angle_beta   90.00
_cell.angle_gamma   90.00
#
_symmetry.space_group_name_H-M   'P 1'
#
loop_
_entity.id
_entity.type
_entity.pdbx_description
1 polymer ?
#
loop_
_entity_poly.entity_id
_entity_poly.type
_entity_poly.pdbx_seq_one_letter_code
_entity_poly.pdbx_strand_id
1 'polypeptide(L)'
;MRRNKIHRLPPELRDAINERFDLGYTVQEITDWLKELGAEVSKSGVGRYRREWVQVEADIREARMFADATIRSLRNMPEDKISSLITQQLEQGLIAVLSSMRSAYRDDPEKALKMLVRAATAHSLVSRAAKDHAQKTIRVDEYAEERGAREALDAGEHKIEVAFVDAGARGGADK
;
A
#
# COMPACT_ATOMS: atom_id res chain seq x y z
N MET A 1 -7.49 16.50 -29.91
CA MET A 1 -8.07 15.23 -30.40
C MET A 1 -9.51 15.13 -29.90
N ARG A 2 -10.51 14.86 -30.76
CA ARG A 2 -11.94 14.81 -30.37
C ARG A 2 -12.20 13.58 -29.48
N ARG A 3 -12.76 13.79 -28.28
CA ARG A 3 -13.10 12.69 -27.34
C ARG A 3 -14.15 11.77 -27.97
N ASN A 4 -13.98 10.45 -27.83
CA ASN A 4 -14.88 9.44 -28.39
C ASN A 4 -16.32 9.68 -27.92
N LYS A 5 -17.31 9.56 -28.83
CA LYS A 5 -18.73 9.79 -28.53
C LYS A 5 -19.25 8.82 -27.46
N ILE A 6 -18.69 7.63 -27.36
CA ILE A 6 -19.07 6.62 -26.37
C ILE A 6 -18.85 7.12 -24.93
N HIS A 7 -17.81 7.93 -24.69
CA HIS A 7 -17.55 8.54 -23.38
C HIS A 7 -18.60 9.58 -22.95
N ARG A 8 -19.53 9.95 -23.83
CA ARG A 8 -20.66 10.85 -23.55
C ARG A 8 -21.96 10.11 -23.25
N LEU A 9 -21.98 8.79 -23.42
CA LEU A 9 -23.13 7.97 -23.07
C LEU A 9 -23.29 7.91 -21.54
N PRO A 10 -24.52 7.68 -21.03
CA PRO A 10 -24.75 7.44 -19.62
C PRO A 10 -23.83 6.34 -19.06
N PRO A 11 -23.37 6.44 -17.80
CA PRO A 11 -22.53 5.42 -17.17
C PRO A 11 -23.09 4.00 -17.32
N GLU A 12 -24.38 3.82 -17.10
CA GLU A 12 -25.07 2.52 -17.13
C GLU A 12 -24.99 1.89 -18.53
N LEU A 13 -25.07 2.72 -19.58
CA LEU A 13 -24.96 2.25 -20.96
C LEU A 13 -23.51 1.89 -21.30
N ARG A 14 -22.52 2.59 -20.73
CA ARG A 14 -21.10 2.24 -20.90
C ARG A 14 -20.76 0.92 -20.22
N ASP A 15 -21.30 0.69 -19.02
CA ASP A 15 -21.11 -0.57 -18.30
C ASP A 15 -21.73 -1.74 -19.09
N ALA A 16 -22.94 -1.55 -19.63
CA ALA A 16 -23.60 -2.52 -20.50
C ALA A 16 -22.85 -2.78 -21.83
N ILE A 17 -22.08 -1.81 -22.34
CA ILE A 17 -21.17 -2.02 -23.48
C ILE A 17 -19.99 -2.89 -23.06
N ASN A 18 -19.39 -2.62 -21.90
CA ASN A 18 -18.25 -3.39 -21.39
C ASN A 18 -18.63 -4.84 -21.11
N GLU A 19 -19.77 -5.07 -20.47
CA GLU A 19 -20.29 -6.43 -20.23
C GLU A 19 -20.51 -7.20 -21.54
N ARG A 20 -21.00 -6.54 -22.60
CA ARG A 20 -21.11 -7.16 -23.92
C ARG A 20 -19.74 -7.51 -24.51
N PHE A 21 -18.72 -6.69 -24.30
CA PHE A 21 -17.36 -7.08 -24.71
C PHE A 21 -16.85 -8.29 -23.92
N ASP A 22 -17.12 -8.36 -22.62
CA ASP A 22 -16.79 -9.51 -21.76
C ASP A 22 -17.49 -10.80 -22.23
N LEU A 23 -18.75 -10.69 -22.65
CA LEU A 23 -19.54 -11.80 -23.22
C LEU A 23 -19.11 -12.20 -24.64
N GLY A 24 -18.13 -11.51 -25.23
CA GLY A 24 -17.55 -11.87 -26.53
C GLY A 24 -18.24 -11.23 -27.74
N TYR A 25 -19.17 -10.30 -27.55
CA TYR A 25 -19.82 -9.62 -28.67
C TYR A 25 -18.82 -8.82 -29.51
N THR A 26 -19.03 -8.85 -30.81
CA THR A 26 -18.21 -8.14 -31.78
C THR A 26 -18.49 -6.64 -31.76
N VAL A 27 -17.52 -5.86 -32.27
CA VAL A 27 -17.69 -4.41 -32.46
C VAL A 27 -18.91 -4.10 -33.33
N GLN A 28 -19.22 -4.97 -34.29
CA GLN A 28 -20.38 -4.79 -35.18
C GLN A 28 -21.69 -4.96 -34.40
N GLU A 29 -21.86 -6.07 -33.68
CA GLU A 29 -23.08 -6.35 -32.90
C GLU A 29 -23.36 -5.26 -31.87
N ILE A 30 -22.33 -4.79 -31.17
CA ILE A 30 -22.48 -3.69 -30.19
C ILE A 30 -22.81 -2.38 -30.89
N THR A 31 -22.24 -2.12 -32.08
CA THR A 31 -22.59 -0.91 -32.85
C THR A 31 -24.05 -0.93 -33.27
N ASP A 32 -24.55 -2.08 -33.71
CA ASP A 32 -25.94 -2.23 -34.17
C ASP A 32 -26.91 -2.12 -32.98
N TRP A 33 -26.62 -2.78 -31.87
CA TRP A 33 -27.37 -2.64 -30.62
C TRP A 33 -27.45 -1.19 -30.12
N LEU A 34 -26.33 -0.45 -30.17
CA LEU A 34 -26.33 0.97 -29.78
C LEU A 34 -27.18 1.83 -30.71
N LYS A 35 -27.22 1.51 -32.00
CA LYS A 35 -28.07 2.21 -32.97
C LYS A 35 -29.56 1.90 -32.76
N GLU A 36 -29.90 0.67 -32.41
CA GLU A 36 -31.27 0.27 -32.05
C GLU A 36 -31.78 1.06 -30.84
N LEU A 37 -30.90 1.37 -29.89
CA LEU A 37 -31.18 2.25 -28.76
C LEU A 37 -31.19 3.75 -29.10
N GLY A 38 -31.00 4.12 -30.37
CA GLY A 38 -31.02 5.51 -30.85
C GLY A 38 -29.69 6.26 -30.68
N ALA A 39 -28.59 5.58 -30.35
CA ALA A 39 -27.29 6.25 -30.21
C ALA A 39 -26.60 6.48 -31.56
N GLU A 40 -26.17 7.72 -31.83
CA GLU A 40 -25.43 8.07 -33.04
C GLU A 40 -23.93 7.75 -32.95
N VAL A 41 -23.60 6.46 -32.96
CA VAL A 41 -22.23 5.93 -32.90
C VAL A 41 -21.78 5.30 -34.21
N SER A 42 -20.48 5.35 -34.48
CA SER A 42 -19.87 4.66 -35.62
C SER A 42 -19.13 3.40 -35.17
N LYS A 43 -19.03 2.42 -36.07
CA LYS A 43 -18.24 1.19 -35.86
C LYS A 43 -16.79 1.49 -35.47
N SER A 44 -16.18 2.50 -36.10
CA SER A 44 -14.81 2.94 -35.78
C SER A 44 -14.70 3.55 -34.38
N GLY A 45 -15.73 4.25 -33.90
CA GLY A 45 -15.81 4.78 -32.54
C GLY A 45 -15.89 3.66 -31.51
N VAL A 46 -16.75 2.66 -31.75
CA VAL A 46 -16.86 1.46 -30.90
C VAL A 46 -15.56 0.66 -30.89
N GLY A 47 -14.92 0.46 -32.05
CA GLY A 47 -13.64 -0.24 -32.13
C GLY A 47 -12.47 0.48 -31.45
N ARG A 48 -12.46 1.83 -31.43
CA ARG A 48 -11.49 2.60 -30.64
C ARG A 48 -11.77 2.43 -29.14
N TYR A 49 -13.02 2.52 -28.73
CA TYR A 49 -13.40 2.34 -27.33
C TYR A 49 -13.03 0.95 -26.81
N ARG A 50 -13.29 -0.11 -27.60
CA ARG A 50 -12.86 -1.48 -27.26
C ARG A 50 -11.37 -1.57 -26.99
N ARG A 51 -10.53 -0.93 -27.82
CA ARG A 51 -9.07 -0.93 -27.62
C ARG A 51 -8.65 -0.20 -26.35
N GLU A 52 -9.27 0.95 -26.06
CA GLU A 52 -9.05 1.68 -24.81
C GLU A 52 -9.45 0.82 -23.61
N TRP A 53 -10.60 0.13 -23.69
CA TRP A 53 -11.10 -0.74 -22.63
C TRP A 53 -10.22 -1.99 -22.41
N VAL A 54 -9.81 -2.69 -23.47
CA VAL A 54 -8.92 -3.87 -23.37
C VAL A 54 -7.58 -3.50 -22.71
N GLN A 55 -7.04 -2.31 -22.98
CA GLN A 55 -5.83 -1.84 -22.30
C GLN A 55 -6.07 -1.68 -20.79
N VAL A 56 -7.17 -1.01 -20.41
CA VAL A 56 -7.53 -0.83 -19.00
C VAL A 56 -7.81 -2.17 -18.30
N GLU A 57 -8.47 -3.10 -18.98
CA GLU A 57 -8.76 -4.44 -18.45
C GLU A 57 -7.48 -5.26 -18.25
N ALA A 58 -6.54 -5.18 -19.21
CA ALA A 58 -5.22 -5.79 -19.08
C ALA A 58 -4.44 -5.22 -17.90
N ASP A 59 -4.43 -3.90 -17.74
CA ASP A 59 -3.77 -3.22 -16.62
C ASP A 59 -4.39 -3.65 -15.27
N ILE A 60 -5.73 -3.76 -15.20
CA ILE A 60 -6.43 -4.22 -13.99
C ILE A 60 -6.11 -5.69 -13.69
N ARG A 61 -6.07 -6.54 -14.72
CA ARG A 61 -5.73 -7.96 -14.58
C ARG A 61 -4.31 -8.14 -14.09
N GLU A 62 -3.36 -7.39 -14.67
CA GLU A 62 -1.96 -7.36 -14.23
C GLU A 62 -1.85 -6.88 -12.77
N ALA A 63 -2.54 -5.80 -12.41
CA ALA A 63 -2.58 -5.29 -11.05
C ALA A 63 -3.15 -6.30 -10.05
N ARG A 64 -4.20 -7.05 -10.43
CA ARG A 64 -4.78 -8.12 -9.62
C ARG A 64 -3.83 -9.31 -9.46
N MET A 65 -3.20 -9.76 -10.54
CA MET A 65 -2.19 -10.83 -10.49
C MET A 65 -1.01 -10.45 -9.59
N PHE A 66 -0.56 -9.20 -9.70
CA PHE A 66 0.48 -8.64 -8.84
C PHE A 66 0.03 -8.58 -7.38
N ALA A 67 -1.18 -8.11 -7.10
CA ALA A 67 -1.75 -8.08 -5.76
C ALA A 67 -1.88 -9.49 -5.15
N ASP A 68 -2.38 -10.46 -5.90
CA ASP A 68 -2.52 -11.85 -5.46
C ASP A 68 -1.17 -12.54 -5.21
N ALA A 69 -0.15 -12.23 -6.02
CA ALA A 69 1.21 -12.71 -5.82
C ALA A 69 1.85 -12.07 -4.58
N THR A 70 1.59 -10.78 -4.36
CA THR A 70 2.06 -10.02 -3.21
C THR A 70 1.40 -10.51 -1.92
N ILE A 71 0.08 -10.70 -1.90
CA ILE A 71 -0.63 -11.25 -0.74
C ILE A 71 -0.14 -12.67 -0.41
N ARG A 72 0.15 -13.49 -1.44
CA ARG A 72 0.73 -14.82 -1.23
C ARG A 72 2.13 -14.77 -0.64
N SER A 73 3.00 -13.86 -1.08
CA SER A 73 4.36 -13.73 -0.55
C SER A 73 4.41 -13.13 0.85
N LEU A 74 3.42 -12.30 1.21
CA LEU A 74 3.33 -11.65 2.52
C LEU A 74 2.64 -12.51 3.60
N ARG A 75 1.89 -13.56 3.21
CA ARG A 75 1.03 -14.35 4.12
C ARG A 75 1.74 -14.93 5.36
N ASN A 76 3.01 -15.28 5.25
CA ASN A 76 3.79 -15.91 6.32
C ASN A 76 4.84 -14.96 6.92
N MET A 77 4.72 -13.66 6.64
CA MET A 77 5.71 -12.68 7.04
C MET A 77 5.24 -11.90 8.28
N PRO A 78 6.14 -11.61 9.24
CA PRO A 78 5.84 -10.70 10.34
C PRO A 78 5.32 -9.34 9.86
N GLU A 79 4.36 -8.75 10.58
CA GLU A 79 3.67 -7.51 10.20
C GLU A 79 4.63 -6.34 9.95
N ASP A 80 5.71 -6.28 10.73
CA ASP A 80 6.79 -5.30 10.61
C ASP A 80 7.55 -5.42 9.27
N LYS A 81 7.83 -6.66 8.85
CA LYS A 81 8.47 -6.93 7.55
C LYS A 81 7.52 -6.61 6.39
N ILE A 82 6.22 -6.85 6.54
CA ILE A 82 5.21 -6.50 5.53
C ILE A 82 5.19 -4.98 5.29
N SER A 83 5.14 -4.19 6.36
CA SER A 83 5.11 -2.72 6.26
C SER A 83 6.40 -2.15 5.67
N SER A 84 7.56 -2.74 6.00
CA SER A 84 8.84 -2.37 5.39
C SER A 84 8.87 -2.64 3.89
N LEU A 85 8.39 -3.81 3.44
CA LEU A 85 8.34 -4.17 2.02
C LEU A 85 7.40 -3.29 1.21
N ILE A 86 6.21 -2.97 1.75
CA ILE A 86 5.26 -2.06 1.07
C ILE A 86 5.89 -0.68 0.89
N THR A 87 6.59 -0.18 1.90
CA THR A 87 7.31 1.11 1.84
C THR A 87 8.38 1.08 0.73
N GLN A 88 9.22 0.05 0.70
CA GLN A 88 10.25 -0.13 -0.34
C GLN A 88 9.63 -0.19 -1.74
N GLN A 89 8.53 -0.92 -1.91
CA GLN A 89 7.86 -1.05 -3.21
C GLN A 89 7.29 0.29 -3.70
N LEU A 90 6.71 1.09 -2.80
CA LEU A 90 6.23 2.43 -3.11
C LEU A 90 7.38 3.37 -3.51
N GLU A 91 8.52 3.29 -2.83
CA GLU A 91 9.73 4.05 -3.21
C GLU A 91 10.24 3.64 -4.61
N GLN A 92 10.31 2.35 -4.91
CA GLN A 92 10.72 1.87 -6.25
C GLN A 92 9.76 2.34 -7.35
N GLY A 93 8.45 2.25 -7.11
CA GLY A 93 7.45 2.76 -8.05
C GLY A 93 7.59 4.26 -8.30
N LEU A 94 7.88 5.04 -7.25
CA LEU A 94 8.13 6.47 -7.38
C LEU A 94 9.38 6.76 -8.22
N ILE A 95 10.48 6.03 -7.99
CA ILE A 95 11.72 6.17 -8.77
C ILE A 95 11.46 5.84 -10.25
N ALA A 96 10.68 4.80 -10.55
CA ALA A 96 10.31 4.44 -11.91
C ALA A 96 9.49 5.56 -12.60
N VAL A 97 8.51 6.13 -11.90
CA VAL A 97 7.71 7.26 -12.40
C VAL A 97 8.60 8.47 -12.67
N LEU A 98 9.47 8.86 -11.75
CA LEU A 98 10.41 9.96 -11.92
C LEU A 98 11.37 9.72 -13.10
N SER A 99 11.81 8.48 -13.30
CA SER A 99 12.67 8.08 -14.43
C SER A 99 11.93 8.19 -15.76
N SER A 100 10.65 7.78 -15.82
CA SER A 100 9.82 7.92 -17.02
C SER A 100 9.42 9.36 -17.35
N MET A 101 9.41 10.25 -16.35
CA MET A 101 9.08 11.67 -16.53
C MET A 101 10.14 12.43 -17.34
N ARG A 102 11.33 11.85 -17.59
CA ARG A 102 12.39 12.46 -18.41
C ARG A 102 11.91 12.96 -19.78
N SER A 103 10.93 12.30 -20.41
CA SER A 103 10.36 12.75 -21.68
C SER A 103 9.31 13.85 -21.49
N ALA A 104 8.51 13.79 -20.42
CA ALA A 104 7.45 14.76 -20.13
C ALA A 104 7.97 16.18 -19.87
N TYR A 105 9.21 16.32 -19.35
CA TYR A 105 9.84 17.63 -19.16
C TYR A 105 10.04 18.44 -20.44
N ARG A 106 10.17 17.78 -21.60
CA ARG A 106 10.37 18.48 -22.88
C ARG A 106 9.07 18.98 -23.48
N ASP A 107 7.99 18.21 -23.36
CA ASP A 107 6.76 18.46 -24.09
C ASP A 107 5.77 19.36 -23.33
N ASP A 108 5.73 19.26 -21.99
CA ASP A 108 4.82 20.05 -21.13
C ASP A 108 5.44 20.28 -19.73
N PRO A 109 6.25 21.34 -19.57
CA PRO A 109 6.99 21.60 -18.34
C PRO A 109 6.08 21.94 -17.14
N GLU A 110 4.91 22.53 -17.36
CA GLU A 110 3.97 22.85 -16.27
C GLU A 110 3.31 21.58 -15.72
N LYS A 111 2.91 20.66 -16.62
CA LYS A 111 2.40 19.35 -16.21
C LYS A 111 3.48 18.52 -15.54
N ALA A 112 4.71 18.56 -16.03
CA ALA A 112 5.85 17.91 -15.40
C ALA A 112 6.09 18.44 -13.97
N LEU A 113 6.02 19.76 -13.76
CA LEU A 113 6.12 20.36 -12.42
C LEU A 113 5.01 19.87 -11.47
N LYS A 114 3.76 19.82 -11.94
CA LYS A 114 2.63 19.30 -11.13
C LYS A 114 2.80 17.83 -10.77
N MET A 115 3.30 17.01 -11.69
CA MET A 115 3.59 15.60 -11.42
C MET A 115 4.77 15.44 -10.43
N LEU A 116 5.81 16.28 -10.55
CA LEU A 116 6.92 16.33 -9.61
C LEU A 116 6.47 16.67 -8.18
N VAL A 117 5.63 17.70 -8.02
CA VAL A 117 5.11 18.09 -6.71
C VAL A 117 4.31 16.95 -6.09
N ARG A 118 3.46 16.27 -6.88
CA ARG A 118 2.70 15.10 -6.41
C ARG A 118 3.62 13.94 -6.02
N ALA A 119 4.66 13.68 -6.80
CA ALA A 119 5.68 12.68 -6.49
C ALA A 119 6.42 13.00 -5.18
N ALA A 120 6.80 14.27 -4.98
CA ALA A 120 7.45 14.73 -3.75
C ALA A 120 6.53 14.61 -2.52
N THR A 121 5.23 14.91 -2.67
CA THR A 121 4.24 14.70 -1.61
C THR A 121 4.08 13.22 -1.29
N ALA A 122 3.97 12.36 -2.31
CA ALA A 122 3.88 10.91 -2.12
C ALA A 122 5.13 10.37 -1.39
N HIS A 123 6.33 10.81 -1.81
CA HIS A 123 7.58 10.47 -1.13
C HIS A 123 7.60 10.89 0.34
N SER A 124 7.15 12.11 0.65
CA SER A 124 7.08 12.61 2.02
C SER A 124 6.17 11.75 2.90
N LEU A 125 5.03 11.33 2.38
CA LEU A 125 4.10 10.44 3.08
C LEU A 125 4.68 9.05 3.32
N VAL A 126 5.32 8.46 2.30
CA VAL A 126 5.98 7.15 2.40
C VAL A 126 7.15 7.22 3.39
N SER A 127 7.98 8.26 3.31
CA SER A 127 9.10 8.46 4.23
C SER A 127 8.66 8.68 5.68
N ARG A 128 7.52 9.37 5.90
CA ARG A 128 6.94 9.49 7.25
C ARG A 128 6.44 8.13 7.75
N ALA A 129 5.71 7.37 6.93
CA ALA A 129 5.26 6.03 7.30
C ALA A 129 6.43 5.09 7.63
N ALA A 130 7.54 5.17 6.88
CA ALA A 130 8.77 4.44 7.14
C ALA A 130 9.39 4.79 8.51
N LYS A 131 9.43 6.08 8.85
CA LYS A 131 9.93 6.57 10.14
C LYS A 131 9.06 6.11 11.31
N ASP A 132 7.75 6.23 11.17
CA ASP A 132 6.80 5.81 12.21
C ASP A 132 6.90 4.29 12.44
N HIS A 133 7.08 3.52 11.37
CA HIS A 133 7.32 2.09 11.44
C HIS A 133 8.63 1.75 12.17
N ALA A 134 9.73 2.40 11.80
CA ALA A 134 11.02 2.20 12.47
C ALA A 134 10.94 2.54 13.96
N GLN A 135 10.29 3.65 14.32
CA GLN A 135 10.09 4.03 15.73
C GLN A 135 9.24 3.02 16.50
N LYS A 136 8.18 2.47 15.89
CA LYS A 136 7.34 1.45 16.52
C LYS A 136 8.12 0.17 16.76
N THR A 137 8.95 -0.24 15.79
CA THR A 137 9.78 -1.44 15.91
C THR A 137 10.82 -1.29 17.03
N ILE A 138 11.55 -0.18 17.05
CA ILE A 138 12.53 0.14 18.11
C ILE A 138 11.87 0.10 19.50
N ARG A 139 10.69 0.71 19.67
CA ARG A 139 9.97 0.69 20.94
C ARG A 139 9.58 -0.73 21.35
N VAL A 140 9.16 -1.58 20.42
CA VAL A 140 8.79 -2.97 20.73
C VAL A 140 10.01 -3.75 21.21
N ASP A 141 11.18 -3.55 20.59
CA ASP A 141 12.44 -4.18 20.99
C ASP A 141 12.90 -3.69 22.38
N GLU A 142 12.87 -2.38 22.62
CA GLU A 142 13.18 -1.78 23.93
C GLU A 142 12.28 -2.36 25.05
N TYR A 143 10.96 -2.45 24.80
CA TYR A 143 10.02 -3.05 25.76
C TYR A 143 10.26 -4.55 25.99
N ALA A 144 10.73 -5.28 24.97
CA ALA A 144 11.05 -6.70 25.10
C ALA A 144 12.33 -6.90 25.92
N GLU A 145 13.35 -6.06 25.71
CA GLU A 145 14.59 -6.06 26.49
C GLU A 145 14.34 -5.68 27.96
N GLU A 146 13.57 -4.62 28.22
CA GLU A 146 13.22 -4.19 29.58
C GLU A 146 12.44 -5.28 30.34
N ARG A 147 11.49 -5.95 29.67
CA ARG A 147 10.71 -7.03 30.28
C ARG A 147 11.60 -8.25 30.57
N GLY A 148 12.46 -8.64 29.63
CA GLY A 148 13.40 -9.75 29.83
C GLY A 148 14.41 -9.48 30.95
N ALA A 149 14.91 -8.24 31.06
CA ALA A 149 15.77 -7.82 32.15
C ALA A 149 15.04 -7.88 33.50
N ARG A 150 13.77 -7.48 33.55
CA ARG A 150 12.95 -7.53 34.76
C ARG A 150 12.62 -8.95 35.19
N GLU A 151 12.28 -9.82 34.25
CA GLU A 151 12.05 -11.25 34.51
C GLU A 151 13.34 -11.95 34.99
N ALA A 152 14.51 -11.56 34.48
CA ALA A 152 15.80 -12.08 34.96
C ALA A 152 16.16 -11.59 36.37
N LEU A 153 15.79 -10.35 36.72
CA LEU A 153 15.93 -9.83 38.08
C LEU A 153 14.98 -10.53 39.06
N ASP A 154 13.73 -10.78 38.66
CA ASP A 154 12.74 -11.48 39.48
C ASP A 154 13.07 -12.98 39.65
N ALA A 155 13.72 -13.60 38.66
CA ALA A 155 14.20 -14.99 38.75
C ALA A 155 15.49 -15.13 39.58
N GLY A 156 16.22 -14.03 39.81
CA GLY A 156 17.35 -13.99 40.74
C GLY A 156 16.85 -13.89 42.17
N GLU A 157 16.58 -15.03 42.81
CA GLU A 157 16.15 -15.12 44.21
C GLU A 157 17.00 -14.25 45.16
N HIS A 158 16.48 -13.09 45.56
CA HIS A 158 17.06 -12.29 46.63
C HIS A 158 16.77 -12.94 47.98
N LYS A 159 17.58 -13.91 48.39
CA LYS A 159 17.58 -14.45 49.75
C LYS A 159 18.22 -13.42 50.69
N ILE A 160 17.42 -12.51 51.23
CA ILE A 160 17.87 -11.62 52.30
C ILE A 160 17.92 -12.46 53.59
N GLU A 161 19.11 -12.89 53.99
CA GLU A 161 19.32 -13.47 55.32
C GLU A 161 19.37 -12.36 56.36
N VAL A 162 18.25 -12.18 57.07
CA VAL A 162 18.18 -11.27 58.22
C VAL A 162 18.69 -12.02 59.45
N ALA A 163 19.90 -11.70 59.89
CA ALA A 163 20.43 -12.16 61.17
C ALA A 163 19.94 -11.23 62.29
N PHE A 164 19.08 -11.75 63.17
CA PHE A 164 18.70 -11.05 64.39
C PHE A 164 19.86 -11.15 65.39
N VAL A 165 20.41 -10.00 65.80
CA VAL A 165 21.40 -9.93 66.87
C VAL A 165 20.65 -9.84 68.19
N ASP A 166 20.74 -10.88 69.01
CA ASP A 166 20.15 -10.88 70.34
C ASP A 166 20.80 -9.81 71.21
N ALA A 167 20.01 -8.85 71.69
CA ALA A 167 20.42 -7.88 72.69
C ALA A 167 20.48 -8.56 74.06
N GLY A 168 21.51 -9.37 74.27
CA GLY A 168 21.80 -10.04 75.53
C GLY A 168 22.10 -9.04 76.66
N ALA A 169 21.12 -8.92 77.56
CA ALA A 169 21.19 -8.45 78.94
C ALA A 169 22.56 -7.97 79.47
N ARG A 170 22.68 -6.67 79.73
CA ARG A 170 23.56 -6.12 80.78
C ARG A 170 22.72 -5.50 81.89
N GLY A 171 22.13 -6.35 82.73
CA GLY A 171 22.04 -6.12 84.18
C GLY A 171 22.81 -7.28 84.82
N GLY A 172 23.65 -7.16 85.83
CA GLY A 172 23.88 -6.20 86.89
C GLY A 172 24.53 -6.98 88.05
N ALA A 173 25.19 -6.26 88.98
CA ALA A 173 25.82 -6.74 90.23
C ALA A 173 27.19 -7.46 90.04
N ASP A 174 28.22 -7.28 90.87
CA ASP A 174 28.25 -6.83 92.27
C ASP A 174 29.70 -6.47 92.68
N LYS A 175 29.86 -5.37 93.46
CA LYS A 175 30.77 -5.12 94.60
C LYS A 175 31.07 -3.64 94.81
#